data_AF-A0A969W2Z3-F1
#
_entry.id   AF-A0A969W2Z3-F1
#
_cell.length_a   1.000
_cell.length_b   1.000
_cell.length_c   1.000
_cell.angle_alpha   90.00
_cell.angle_beta   90.00
_cell.angle_gamma   90.00
#
_symmetry.space_group_name_H-M   'P 1'
#
loop_
_entity.id
_entity.type
_entity.pdbx_description
1 polymer ?
#
loop_
_entity_poly.entity_id
_entity_poly.type
_entity_poly.pdbx_seq_one_letter_code
_entity_poly.pdbx_strand_id
1 'polypeptide(L)'
;MLEIAAACADLEGLRSWVSQQHGIAATDAGNFWLPIVWTDRGPLYAEVISQRDDGRYHQPFHLDDRTKQPLYYLAYNLLSSLQAPPSVYLMQIAFKSRESPSATIEILFDRLIPFPAEPAIASIGVQEPNLFTCHWLCLTNRPILDLVIRN
;
A
#
# COMPACT_ATOMS: atom_id res chain seq x y z
N MET A 1 1.43 16.26 -9.73
CA MET A 1 0.36 15.25 -9.81
C MET A 1 0.42 14.45 -11.11
N LEU A 2 0.58 15.08 -12.28
CA LEU A 2 0.77 14.36 -13.56
C LEU A 2 2.07 13.51 -13.57
N GLU A 3 3.15 14.01 -12.97
CA GLU A 3 4.43 13.28 -12.90
C GLU A 3 4.36 12.01 -12.03
N ILE A 4 3.72 12.08 -10.85
CA ILE A 4 3.56 10.88 -9.99
C ILE A 4 2.63 9.86 -10.63
N ALA A 5 1.60 10.30 -11.37
CA ALA A 5 0.71 9.41 -12.12
C ALA A 5 1.46 8.67 -13.23
N ALA A 6 2.32 9.38 -13.99
CA ALA A 6 3.16 8.77 -15.00
C ALA A 6 4.18 7.80 -14.39
N ALA A 7 4.83 8.17 -13.29
CA ALA A 7 5.76 7.29 -12.58
C ALA A 7 5.09 6.02 -12.05
N CYS A 8 3.87 6.11 -11.54
CA CYS A 8 3.09 4.95 -11.10
C CYS A 8 2.60 4.08 -12.27
N ALA A 9 2.42 4.68 -13.45
CA ALA A 9 2.03 3.96 -14.66
C ALA A 9 3.19 3.19 -15.31
N ASP A 10 4.45 3.54 -15.00
CA ASP A 10 5.64 2.79 -15.42
C ASP A 10 5.83 1.52 -14.58
N LEU A 11 4.98 0.52 -14.84
CA LEU A 11 4.95 -0.73 -14.09
C LEU A 11 6.27 -1.49 -14.19
N GLU A 12 6.87 -1.53 -15.38
CA GLU A 12 8.14 -2.24 -15.60
C GLU A 12 9.27 -1.55 -14.83
N GLY A 13 9.39 -0.22 -14.94
CA GLY A 13 10.39 0.55 -14.21
C GLY A 13 10.28 0.37 -12.70
N LEU A 14 9.06 0.45 -12.14
CA LEU A 14 8.86 0.25 -10.70
C LEU A 14 9.18 -1.19 -10.26
N ARG A 15 8.74 -2.20 -11.01
CA ARG A 15 9.02 -3.61 -10.71
C ARG A 15 10.53 -3.90 -10.77
N SER A 16 11.22 -3.39 -11.79
CA SER A 16 12.67 -3.51 -11.90
C SER A 16 13.40 -2.80 -10.75
N TRP A 17 12.96 -1.59 -10.39
CA TRP A 17 13.55 -0.86 -9.26
C TRP A 17 13.38 -1.62 -7.94
N VAL A 18 12.17 -2.12 -7.64
CA VAL A 18 11.90 -2.90 -6.43
C VAL A 18 12.74 -4.18 -6.38
N SER A 19 12.86 -4.88 -7.53
CA SER A 19 13.68 -6.08 -7.62
C SER A 19 15.17 -5.79 -7.39
N GLN A 20 15.71 -4.75 -8.02
CA GLN A 20 17.15 -4.43 -7.94
C GLN A 20 17.56 -3.84 -6.58
N GLN A 21 16.73 -2.97 -6.00
CA GLN A 21 17.07 -2.27 -4.75
C GLN A 21 16.70 -3.06 -3.49
N HIS A 22 15.66 -3.90 -3.57
CA HIS A 22 15.11 -4.59 -2.40
C HIS A 22 15.10 -6.12 -2.52
N GLY A 23 15.48 -6.68 -3.67
CA GLY A 23 15.47 -8.13 -3.88
C GLY A 23 14.07 -8.75 -3.87
N ILE A 24 13.03 -7.93 -4.08
CA ILE A 24 11.64 -8.36 -4.05
C ILE A 24 11.18 -8.68 -5.48
N ALA A 25 10.67 -9.88 -5.69
CA ALA A 25 10.19 -10.31 -6.99
C ALA A 25 8.89 -9.59 -7.39
N ALA A 26 8.67 -9.46 -8.70
CA ALA A 26 7.49 -8.84 -9.26
C ALA A 26 6.36 -9.85 -9.49
N THR A 27 5.12 -9.36 -9.59
CA THR A 27 3.93 -10.13 -9.97
C THR A 27 2.95 -9.24 -10.74
N ASP A 28 2.03 -9.85 -11.48
CA ASP A 28 0.85 -9.20 -12.09
C ASP A 28 -0.48 -9.68 -11.45
N ALA A 29 -0.39 -10.54 -10.44
CA ALA A 29 -1.50 -11.15 -9.73
C ALA A 29 -1.66 -10.59 -8.30
N GLY A 30 -1.34 -9.31 -8.08
CA GLY A 30 -1.50 -8.70 -6.76
C GLY A 30 -2.96 -8.66 -6.32
N ASN A 31 -3.24 -9.15 -5.11
CA ASN A 31 -4.60 -9.23 -4.55
C ASN A 31 -4.68 -8.69 -3.11
N PHE A 32 -3.61 -8.02 -2.67
CA PHE A 32 -3.53 -7.28 -1.43
C PHE A 32 -3.05 -5.86 -1.70
N TRP A 33 -3.55 -4.90 -0.93
CA TRP A 33 -3.14 -3.50 -1.02
C TRP A 33 -2.73 -3.01 0.36
N LEU A 34 -1.51 -2.51 0.49
CA LEU A 34 -1.11 -1.72 1.64
C LEU A 34 -1.49 -0.25 1.38
N PRO A 35 -2.45 0.34 2.12
CA PRO A 35 -2.74 1.75 2.02
C PRO A 35 -1.71 2.56 2.80
N ILE A 36 -1.16 3.59 2.15
CA ILE A 36 -0.13 4.46 2.68
C ILE A 36 -0.66 5.88 2.63
N VAL A 37 -0.93 6.47 3.78
CA VAL A 37 -1.26 7.89 3.90
C VAL A 37 0.05 8.64 4.00
N TRP A 38 0.55 9.13 2.86
CA TRP A 38 1.81 9.84 2.74
C TRP A 38 1.59 11.32 3.07
N THR A 39 2.33 11.83 4.05
CA THR A 39 2.23 13.23 4.52
C THR A 39 3.60 13.86 4.63
N ASP A 40 3.65 15.19 4.76
CA ASP A 40 4.91 15.92 5.00
C ASP A 40 5.62 15.53 6.30
N ARG A 41 4.90 14.91 7.25
CA ARG A 41 5.47 14.42 8.53
C ARG A 41 5.94 12.98 8.46
N GLY A 42 5.72 12.31 7.33
CA GLY A 42 5.98 10.90 7.14
C GLY A 42 4.71 10.07 6.87
N PRO A 43 4.87 8.77 6.60
CA PRO A 43 3.77 7.87 6.30
C PRO A 43 2.98 7.48 7.56
N LEU A 44 1.66 7.40 7.41
CA LEU A 44 0.80 6.58 8.26
C LEU A 44 0.36 5.36 7.45
N TYR A 45 0.53 4.17 8.01
CA TYR A 45 0.16 2.92 7.35
C TYR A 45 -1.17 2.42 7.89
N ALA A 46 -2.10 2.15 6.99
CA ALA A 46 -3.34 1.46 7.33
C ALA A 46 -3.12 -0.06 7.37
N GLU A 47 -4.07 -0.79 7.96
CA GLU A 47 -4.12 -2.25 7.79
C GLU A 47 -4.34 -2.61 6.32
N VAL A 48 -3.75 -3.72 5.89
CA VAL A 48 -3.82 -4.21 4.51
C VAL A 48 -5.26 -4.49 4.12
N ILE A 49 -5.57 -4.27 2.84
CA ILE A 49 -6.85 -4.61 2.23
C ILE A 49 -6.63 -5.86 1.38
N SER A 50 -7.50 -6.86 1.50
CA SER A 50 -7.50 -8.04 0.64
C SER A 50 -8.73 -8.05 -0.26
N GLN A 51 -8.62 -8.71 -1.42
CA GLN A 51 -9.78 -9.07 -2.24
C GLN A 51 -10.16 -10.53 -1.96
N ARG A 52 -11.43 -10.76 -1.63
CA ARG A 52 -11.99 -12.10 -1.43
C ARG A 52 -12.37 -12.72 -2.79
N ASP A 53 -12.59 -14.03 -2.80
CA ASP A 53 -12.97 -14.78 -4.02
C ASP A 53 -14.28 -14.30 -4.65
N ASP A 54 -15.16 -13.66 -3.87
CA ASP A 54 -16.40 -13.05 -4.33
C ASP A 54 -16.22 -11.63 -4.91
N GLY A 55 -14.96 -11.17 -5.04
CA GLY A 55 -14.59 -9.86 -5.56
C GLY A 55 -14.68 -8.72 -4.55
N ARG A 56 -15.22 -8.95 -3.34
CA ARG A 56 -15.33 -7.90 -2.32
C ARG A 56 -14.00 -7.61 -1.66
N TYR A 57 -13.77 -6.32 -1.40
CA TYR A 57 -12.62 -5.86 -0.63
C TYR A 57 -12.89 -5.96 0.87
N HIS A 58 -11.85 -6.32 1.63
CA HIS A 58 -11.92 -6.48 3.08
C HIS A 58 -10.75 -5.78 3.75
N GLN A 59 -11.07 -4.97 4.76
CA GLN A 59 -10.14 -4.39 5.71
C GLN A 59 -10.70 -4.64 7.12
N PRO A 60 -9.87 -4.93 8.13
CA PRO A 60 -8.44 -5.17 8.05
C PRO A 60 -8.09 -6.60 7.58
N PHE A 61 -7.04 -6.73 6.77
CA PHE A 61 -6.29 -7.98 6.63
C PHE A 61 -5.07 -7.91 7.54
N HIS A 62 -5.14 -8.61 8.66
CA HIS A 62 -4.09 -8.56 9.67
C HIS A 62 -2.85 -9.34 9.23
N LEU A 63 -1.73 -8.63 9.19
CA LEU A 63 -0.40 -9.19 9.02
C LEU A 63 0.34 -9.18 10.36
N ASP A 64 1.21 -10.17 10.58
CA ASP A 64 2.16 -10.11 11.68
C ASP A 64 3.22 -9.01 11.47
N ASP A 65 3.84 -8.56 12.56
CA ASP A 65 4.82 -7.48 12.52
C ASP A 65 6.06 -7.81 11.67
N ARG A 66 6.43 -9.10 11.60
CA ARG A 66 7.57 -9.56 10.78
C ARG A 66 7.31 -9.38 9.30
N THR A 67 6.05 -9.44 8.89
CA THR A 67 5.61 -9.20 7.51
C THR A 67 5.31 -7.73 7.26
N LYS A 68 4.77 -6.99 8.24
CA LYS A 68 4.50 -5.55 8.14
C LYS A 68 5.77 -4.71 7.97
N GLN A 69 6.80 -4.97 8.78
CA GLN A 69 7.98 -4.11 8.79
C GLN A 69 8.71 -4.03 7.43
N PRO A 70 8.95 -5.14 6.70
CA PRO A 70 9.50 -5.09 5.35
C PRO A 70 8.60 -4.34 4.36
N LEU A 71 7.27 -4.49 4.46
CA LEU A 71 6.32 -3.77 3.60
C LEU A 71 6.38 -2.27 3.84
N TYR A 72 6.43 -1.82 5.08
CA TYR A 72 6.53 -0.40 5.42
C TYR A 72 7.85 0.18 4.95
N TYR A 73 8.95 -0.58 5.10
CA TYR A 73 10.26 -0.17 4.59
C TYR A 73 10.23 -0.02 3.06
N LEU A 74 9.68 -1.00 2.34
CA LEU A 74 9.53 -0.92 0.88
C LEU A 74 8.70 0.29 0.47
N ALA A 75 7.52 0.47 1.06
CA ALA A 75 6.61 1.56 0.75
C ALA A 75 7.26 2.93 0.96
N TYR A 76 7.96 3.12 2.08
CA TYR A 76 8.69 4.34 2.38
C TYR A 76 9.77 4.65 1.34
N ASN A 77 10.62 3.66 1.01
CA ASN A 77 11.73 3.88 0.08
C ASN A 77 11.21 4.13 -1.34
N LEU A 78 10.17 3.39 -1.74
CA LEU A 78 9.52 3.57 -3.04
C LEU A 78 8.97 5.00 -3.18
N LEU A 79 8.13 5.45 -2.24
CA LEU A 79 7.56 6.80 -2.29
C LEU A 79 8.60 7.91 -2.17
N SER A 80 9.64 7.69 -1.35
CA SER A 80 10.75 8.63 -1.22
C SER A 80 11.56 8.76 -2.51
N SER A 81 11.84 7.64 -3.18
CA SER A 81 12.58 7.64 -4.46
C SER A 81 11.82 8.38 -5.57
N LEU A 82 10.49 8.32 -5.53
CA LEU A 82 9.60 9.01 -6.46
C LEU A 82 9.34 10.48 -6.07
N GLN A 83 9.88 10.95 -4.94
CA GLN A 83 9.56 12.26 -4.36
C GLN A 83 8.04 12.49 -4.29
N ALA A 84 7.32 11.45 -3.85
CA ALA A 84 5.88 11.39 -3.92
C ALA A 84 5.25 12.56 -3.11
N PRO A 85 4.29 13.31 -3.68
CA PRO A 85 3.59 14.36 -2.96
C PRO A 85 2.65 13.77 -1.89
N PRO A 86 2.25 14.54 -0.86
CA PRO A 86 1.25 14.11 0.11
C PRO A 86 -0.04 13.63 -0.56
N SER A 87 -0.43 12.39 -0.27
CA SER A 87 -1.62 11.73 -0.84
C SER A 87 -1.87 10.41 -0.11
N VAL A 88 -2.87 9.67 -0.58
CA VAL A 88 -3.04 8.24 -0.27
C VAL A 88 -2.54 7.46 -1.46
N TYR A 89 -1.66 6.50 -1.19
CA TYR A 89 -1.14 5.56 -2.16
C TYR A 89 -1.61 4.15 -1.79
N LEU A 90 -1.84 3.31 -2.79
CA LEU A 90 -2.07 1.89 -2.59
C LEU A 90 -0.90 1.11 -3.22
N MET A 91 -0.11 0.45 -2.39
CA MET A 91 0.93 -0.47 -2.87
C MET A 91 0.31 -1.87 -2.98
N GLN A 92 0.17 -2.35 -4.21
CA GLN A 92 -0.42 -3.64 -4.50
C GLN A 92 0.64 -4.73 -4.50
N ILE A 93 0.36 -5.83 -3.80
CA ILE A 93 1.27 -6.95 -3.57
C ILE A 93 0.53 -8.28 -3.67
N ALA A 94 1.29 -9.37 -3.81
CA ALA A 94 0.84 -10.74 -3.55
C ALA A 94 1.73 -11.39 -2.48
N PHE A 95 1.20 -12.41 -1.82
CA PHE A 95 1.96 -13.26 -0.91
C PHE A 95 2.15 -14.63 -1.52
N LYS A 96 3.39 -15.10 -1.57
CA LYS A 96 3.72 -16.48 -1.94
C LYS A 96 4.09 -17.25 -0.68
N SER A 97 3.26 -18.21 -0.32
CA SER A 97 3.61 -19.20 0.71
C SER A 97 4.72 -20.09 0.16
N ARG A 98 5.80 -20.29 0.92
CA ARG A 98 6.78 -21.33 0.58
C ARG A 98 6.32 -22.65 1.20
N GLU A 99 6.57 -23.75 0.53
CA GLU A 99 6.08 -25.10 0.88
C GLU A 99 6.69 -25.68 2.19
N SER A 100 7.34 -24.86 3.03
CA SER A 100 8.00 -25.30 4.26
C SER A 100 7.21 -24.90 5.51
N PRO A 101 7.12 -25.75 6.56
CA PRO A 101 6.55 -25.38 7.85
C PRO A 101 7.32 -24.27 8.59
N SER A 102 8.52 -23.92 8.14
CA SER A 102 9.30 -22.75 8.59
C SER A 102 9.29 -21.58 7.59
N ALA A 103 8.45 -21.64 6.56
CA ALA A 103 8.44 -20.70 5.45
C ALA A 103 8.14 -19.28 5.90
N THR A 104 9.07 -18.37 5.61
CA THR A 104 8.79 -16.95 5.55
C THR A 104 7.83 -16.68 4.38
N ILE A 105 6.77 -15.91 4.63
CA ILE A 105 5.89 -15.40 3.58
C ILE A 105 6.74 -14.51 2.65
N GLU A 106 6.77 -14.84 1.37
CA GLU A 106 7.46 -14.03 0.38
C GLU A 106 6.50 -12.98 -0.19
N ILE A 107 6.88 -11.71 -0.10
CA ILE A 107 6.15 -10.58 -0.68
C ILE A 107 6.54 -10.47 -2.15
N LEU A 108 5.55 -10.30 -3.02
CA LEU A 108 5.73 -9.99 -4.43
C LEU A 108 5.12 -8.61 -4.72
N PHE A 109 5.86 -7.74 -5.39
CA PHE A 109 5.39 -6.40 -5.74
C PHE A 109 4.66 -6.39 -7.09
N ASP A 110 3.49 -5.75 -7.16
CA ASP A 110 2.76 -5.58 -8.42
C ASP A 110 2.90 -4.15 -8.95
N ARG A 111 2.32 -3.19 -8.23
CA ARG A 111 2.26 -1.79 -8.66
C ARG A 111 2.02 -0.84 -7.50
N LEU A 112 2.21 0.44 -7.79
CA LEU A 112 1.83 1.55 -6.92
C LEU A 112 0.70 2.34 -7.58
N ILE A 113 -0.32 2.70 -6.81
CA ILE A 113 -1.47 3.49 -7.27
C ILE A 113 -1.46 4.84 -6.53
N PRO A 114 -1.47 6.00 -7.23
CA PRO A 114 -1.22 7.31 -6.62
C PRO A 114 -2.47 8.02 -6.07
N PHE A 115 -3.52 7.28 -5.78
CA PHE A 115 -4.79 7.77 -5.23
C PHE A 115 -5.61 6.61 -4.65
N PRO A 116 -6.66 6.89 -3.85
CA PRO A 116 -7.65 5.88 -3.49
C PRO A 116 -8.30 5.28 -4.74
N ALA A 117 -8.08 3.98 -4.97
CA ALA A 117 -8.77 3.20 -6.01
C ALA A 117 -9.90 2.35 -5.39
N GLU A 118 -10.51 1.46 -6.18
CA GLU A 118 -11.63 0.60 -5.75
C GLU A 118 -11.42 -0.09 -4.38
N PRO A 119 -10.22 -0.65 -4.05
CA PRO A 119 -9.99 -1.28 -2.75
C PRO A 119 -10.23 -0.35 -1.56
N ALA A 120 -10.03 0.97 -1.72
CA ALA A 120 -10.16 1.94 -0.65
C ALA A 120 -11.59 2.01 -0.06
N ILE A 121 -12.61 1.50 -0.77
CA ILE A 121 -13.98 1.39 -0.25
C ILE A 121 -14.05 0.53 1.01
N ALA A 122 -13.14 -0.43 1.19
CA ALA A 122 -13.08 -1.28 2.38
C ALA A 122 -12.79 -0.51 3.68
N SER A 123 -12.28 0.73 3.57
CA SER A 123 -12.03 1.59 4.73
C SER A 123 -13.28 2.28 5.27
N ILE A 124 -14.36 2.34 4.50
CA ILE A 124 -15.59 3.05 4.89
C ILE A 124 -16.30 2.28 6.00
N GLY A 125 -16.50 2.93 7.14
CA GLY A 125 -17.12 2.31 8.33
C GLY A 125 -16.18 1.41 9.13
N VAL A 126 -14.96 1.17 8.66
CA VAL A 126 -13.94 0.32 9.31
C VAL A 126 -12.77 1.14 9.83
N GLN A 127 -12.30 2.14 9.09
CA GLN A 127 -11.17 2.99 9.48
C GLN A 127 -11.61 4.44 9.63
N GLU A 128 -11.09 5.14 10.63
CA GLU A 128 -11.28 6.59 10.79
C GLU A 128 -9.96 7.36 10.94
N PRO A 129 -9.73 8.39 10.11
CA PRO A 129 -10.48 8.72 8.89
C PRO A 129 -10.37 7.60 7.84
N ASN A 130 -11.42 7.42 7.03
CA ASN A 130 -11.37 6.50 5.90
C ASN A 130 -10.39 7.04 4.83
N LEU A 131 -9.97 6.18 3.89
CA LEU A 131 -8.90 6.50 2.95
C LEU A 131 -9.25 7.65 1.98
N PHE A 132 -10.54 7.84 1.64
CA PHE A 132 -10.95 9.00 0.84
C PHE A 132 -10.83 10.29 1.63
N THR A 133 -11.24 10.27 2.90
CA THR A 133 -11.06 11.39 3.82
C THR A 133 -9.58 11.69 4.03
N CYS A 134 -8.72 10.68 4.23
CA CYS A 134 -7.27 10.86 4.32
C CYS A 134 -6.71 11.56 3.08
N HIS A 135 -7.10 11.12 1.89
CA HIS A 135 -6.66 11.72 0.64
C HIS A 135 -7.06 13.19 0.54
N TRP A 136 -8.32 13.51 0.85
CA TRP A 136 -8.79 14.90 0.91
C TRP A 136 -8.00 15.75 1.91
N LEU A 137 -7.71 15.22 3.10
CA LEU A 137 -6.93 15.92 4.12
C LEU A 137 -5.49 16.17 3.65
N CYS A 138 -4.85 15.21 2.99
CA CYS A 138 -3.54 15.41 2.36
C CYS A 138 -3.58 16.54 1.32
N LEU A 139 -4.55 16.51 0.39
CA LEU A 139 -4.68 17.54 -0.66
C LEU A 139 -4.97 18.94 -0.11
N THR A 140 -5.57 19.02 1.08
CA THR A 140 -5.92 20.29 1.74
C THR A 140 -4.94 20.68 2.85
N ASN A 141 -3.81 19.97 2.98
CA ASN A 141 -2.79 20.20 4.01
C ASN A 141 -3.37 20.23 5.44
N ARG A 142 -4.36 19.38 5.70
CA ARG A 142 -4.99 19.22 7.00
C ARG A 142 -4.29 18.10 7.76
N PRO A 143 -4.11 18.23 9.09
CA PRO A 143 -3.43 17.22 9.87
C PRO A 143 -4.24 15.91 9.89
N ILE A 144 -3.52 14.79 9.79
CA ILE A 144 -4.02 13.44 10.05
C ILE A 144 -3.22 12.97 11.26
N LEU A 145 -3.90 12.77 12.39
CA LEU A 145 -3.22 12.47 13.66
C LEU A 145 -2.97 10.97 13.82
N ASP A 146 -3.95 10.16 13.43
CA ASP A 146 -3.92 8.72 13.57
C ASP A 146 -4.90 8.05 12.58
N LEU A 147 -4.74 6.74 12.40
CA LEU A 147 -5.66 5.87 11.67
C LEU A 147 -6.20 4.83 12.64
N VAL A 148 -7.48 4.93 12.99
CA VAL A 148 -8.12 4.05 13.97
C VAL A 148 -8.99 3.02 13.27
N ILE A 149 -8.79 1.73 13.55
CA ILE A 149 -9.71 0.66 13.14
C ILE A 149 -10.87 0.60 14.14
N ARG A 150 -12.10 0.77 13.65
CA ARG A 150 -13.34 0.57 14.40
C ARG A 150 -13.77 -0.89 14.27
N ASN A 151 -13.92 -1.56 15.42
CA ASN A 151 -14.49 -2.91 15.54
C ASN A 151 -16.02 -2.83 15.69
#